data_AF-A0A8T3KV71-F1
#
_entry.id   AF-A0A8T3KV71-F1
#
_cell.length_a   1.000
_cell.length_b   1.000
_cell.length_c   1.000
_cell.angle_alpha   90.00
_cell.angle_beta   90.00
_cell.angle_gamma   90.00
#
_symmetry.space_group_name_H-M   'P 1'
#
loop_
_entity.id
_entity.type
_entity.pdbx_description
1 polymer ?
#
loop_
_entity_poly.entity_id
_entity_poly.type
_entity_poly.pdbx_seq_one_letter_code
_entity_poly.pdbx_strand_id
1 'polypeptide(L)'
;MQETKSEFRLWRLIAAVLVILLVISASAQWYARNITLPRHCENPQETLTLARRVITERTPAGEGSRTPYIKAARLTFLLPRESEEPIDSYMERLRHYLDQQCR
;
A
#
# COMPACT_ATOMS: atom_id res chain seq x y z
N MET A 1 -39.13 34.25 5.74
CA MET A 1 -37.99 33.85 4.88
C MET A 1 -36.71 33.77 5.71
N GLN A 2 -36.54 32.72 6.54
CA GLN A 2 -35.30 32.48 7.30
C GLN A 2 -34.78 31.04 7.15
N GLU A 3 -35.61 30.08 6.72
CA GLU A 3 -35.19 28.68 6.54
C GLU A 3 -34.18 28.47 5.40
N THR A 4 -34.32 29.16 4.28
CA THR A 4 -33.45 28.95 3.10
C THR A 4 -31.98 29.35 3.34
N LYS A 5 -31.71 30.29 4.24
CA LYS A 5 -30.35 30.77 4.52
C LYS A 5 -29.55 29.80 5.38
N SER A 6 -30.23 29.04 6.26
CA SER A 6 -29.63 28.01 7.10
C SER A 6 -29.26 26.77 6.28
N GLU A 7 -30.20 26.30 5.46
CA GLU A 7 -30.03 25.13 4.60
C GLU A 7 -28.86 25.31 3.62
N PHE A 8 -28.75 26.48 3.01
CA PHE A 8 -27.68 26.78 2.06
C PHE A 8 -26.29 26.79 2.71
N ARG A 9 -26.21 27.20 3.99
CA ARG A 9 -24.95 27.21 4.76
C ARG A 9 -24.56 25.81 5.19
N LEU A 10 -25.54 24.98 5.55
CA LEU A 10 -25.33 23.57 5.88
C LEU A 10 -24.85 22.79 4.65
N TRP A 11 -25.49 22.99 3.50
CA TRP A 11 -25.11 22.34 2.25
C TRP A 11 -23.69 22.72 1.81
N ARG A 12 -23.31 24.00 1.95
CA ARG A 12 -21.94 24.46 1.69
C ARG A 12 -20.92 23.82 2.62
N LEU A 13 -21.25 23.63 3.91
CA LEU A 13 -20.38 22.93 4.85
C LEU A 13 -20.22 21.45 4.47
N ILE A 14 -21.32 20.76 4.15
CA ILE A 14 -21.31 19.36 3.71
C ILE A 14 -20.48 19.21 2.43
N ALA A 15 -20.69 20.09 1.44
CA ALA A 15 -19.91 20.10 0.21
C ALA A 15 -18.41 20.36 0.47
N ALA A 16 -18.08 21.31 1.35
CA ALA A 16 -16.69 21.58 1.71
C ALA A 16 -16.02 20.37 2.39
N VAL A 17 -16.70 19.69 3.31
CA VAL A 17 -16.19 18.48 3.97
C VAL A 17 -16.01 17.35 2.95
N LEU A 18 -16.97 17.14 2.05
CA LEU A 18 -16.86 16.16 0.97
C LEU A 18 -15.65 16.43 0.06
N VAL A 19 -15.44 17.69 -0.33
CA VAL A 19 -14.28 18.09 -1.13
C VAL A 19 -12.98 17.84 -0.37
N ILE A 20 -12.91 18.16 0.92
CA ILE A 20 -11.73 17.89 1.74
C ILE A 20 -11.44 16.38 1.81
N LEU A 21 -12.46 15.56 2.06
CA LEU A 21 -12.31 14.10 2.10
C LEU A 21 -11.87 13.51 0.75
N LEU A 22 -12.41 14.05 -0.36
CA LEU A 22 -11.98 13.67 -1.70
C LEU A 22 -10.53 14.05 -1.97
N VAL A 23 -10.10 15.25 -1.59
CA VAL A 23 -8.71 15.72 -1.72
C VAL A 23 -7.77 14.86 -0.87
N ILE A 24 -8.16 14.51 0.36
CA ILE A 24 -7.38 13.61 1.21
C ILE A 24 -7.27 12.22 0.58
N SER A 25 -8.37 11.67 0.07
CA SER A 25 -8.38 10.35 -0.56
C SER A 25 -7.55 10.32 -1.85
N ALA A 26 -7.68 11.34 -2.69
CA ALA A 26 -6.91 11.49 -3.92
C ALA A 26 -5.42 11.70 -3.62
N SER A 27 -5.08 12.51 -2.62
CA SER A 27 -3.68 12.73 -2.21
C SER A 27 -3.07 11.49 -1.55
N ALA A 28 -3.84 10.69 -0.81
CA ALA A 28 -3.40 9.40 -0.28
C ALA A 28 -3.11 8.40 -1.41
N GLN A 29 -3.98 8.30 -2.42
CA GLN A 29 -3.73 7.46 -3.60
C GLN A 29 -2.52 7.94 -4.40
N TRP A 30 -2.36 9.26 -4.56
CA TRP A 30 -1.18 9.83 -5.22
C TRP A 30 0.10 9.57 -4.44
N TYR A 31 0.09 9.76 -3.11
CA TYR A 31 1.24 9.48 -2.25
C TYR A 31 1.62 7.99 -2.25
N ALA A 32 0.61 7.12 -2.24
CA ALA A 32 0.79 5.69 -2.37
C ALA A 32 1.55 5.34 -3.65
N ARG A 33 1.12 5.90 -4.80
CA ARG A 33 1.68 5.69 -6.14
C ARG A 33 3.03 6.37 -6.40
N ASN A 34 3.20 7.63 -5.99
CA ASN A 34 4.37 8.44 -6.33
C ASN A 34 5.47 8.49 -5.26
N ILE A 35 5.22 8.09 -4.01
CA ILE A 35 6.21 8.22 -2.93
C ILE A 35 6.53 6.89 -2.24
N THR A 36 5.54 6.04 -1.96
CA THR A 36 5.80 4.73 -1.35
C THR A 36 6.08 3.61 -2.35
N LEU A 37 5.42 3.61 -3.51
CA LEU A 37 5.60 2.64 -4.58
C LEU A 37 6.96 2.71 -5.33
N PRO A 38 7.57 3.90 -5.59
CA PRO A 38 8.83 3.95 -6.35
C PRO A 38 9.97 3.18 -5.69
N ARG A 39 10.01 3.10 -4.34
CA ARG A 39 11.05 2.36 -3.62
C ARG A 39 10.96 0.85 -3.77
N HIS A 40 9.80 0.31 -4.12
CA HIS A 40 9.65 -1.12 -4.42
C HIS A 40 9.86 -1.40 -5.91
N CYS A 41 9.61 -0.41 -6.76
CA CYS A 41 9.78 -0.50 -8.21
C CYS A 41 11.21 -0.20 -8.68
N GLU A 42 12.05 0.40 -7.84
CA GLU A 42 13.47 0.63 -8.12
C GLU A 42 14.24 -0.69 -8.24
N ASN A 43 13.88 -1.71 -7.43
CA ASN A 43 14.51 -3.03 -7.46
C ASN A 43 13.50 -4.15 -7.08
N PRO A 44 12.56 -4.50 -7.98
CA PRO A 44 11.47 -5.44 -7.69
C PRO A 44 11.99 -6.86 -7.39
N GLN A 45 13.06 -7.29 -8.05
CA GLN A 45 13.68 -8.61 -7.85
C GLN A 45 14.33 -8.75 -6.46
N GLU A 46 14.99 -7.68 -5.99
CA GLU A 46 15.58 -7.66 -4.65
C GLU A 46 14.48 -7.69 -3.58
N THR A 47 13.41 -6.93 -3.77
CA THR A 47 12.25 -6.91 -2.88
C THR A 47 11.57 -8.28 -2.80
N LEU A 48 11.40 -8.99 -3.92
CA LEU A 48 10.85 -10.35 -3.95
C LEU A 48 11.75 -11.36 -3.24
N THR A 49 13.08 -11.22 -3.39
CA THR A 49 14.05 -12.08 -2.70
C THR A 49 13.99 -11.88 -1.19
N LEU A 50 13.88 -10.63 -0.73
CA LEU A 50 13.71 -10.29 0.68
C LEU A 50 12.36 -10.78 1.21
N ALA A 51 11.29 -10.66 0.44
CA ALA A 51 9.96 -11.14 0.81
C ALA A 51 9.94 -12.67 0.97
N ARG A 52 10.61 -13.40 0.07
CA ARG A 52 10.80 -14.85 0.21
C ARG A 52 11.48 -15.19 1.53
N ARG A 53 12.58 -14.51 1.89
CA ARG A 53 13.26 -14.73 3.18
C ARG A 53 12.38 -14.41 4.39
N VAL A 54 11.58 -13.35 4.34
CA VAL A 54 10.66 -13.00 5.44
C VAL A 54 9.66 -14.14 5.73
N ILE A 55 9.25 -14.88 4.71
CA ILE A 55 8.25 -15.96 4.85
C ILE A 55 8.91 -17.29 5.20
N THR A 56 10.14 -17.54 4.73
CA THR A 56 10.83 -18.82 4.93
C THR A 56 11.72 -18.85 6.16
N GLU A 57 12.25 -17.71 6.59
CA GLU A 57 13.22 -17.63 7.68
C GLU A 57 12.61 -17.02 8.95
N ARG A 58 12.96 -17.61 10.10
CA ARG A 58 12.51 -17.12 11.42
C ARG A 58 13.12 -15.76 11.78
N THR A 59 14.32 -15.47 11.29
CA THR A 59 15.09 -14.25 11.57
C THR A 59 15.77 -13.73 10.30
N PRO A 60 15.02 -13.10 9.38
CA PRO A 60 15.50 -12.82 8.02
C PRO A 60 16.62 -11.75 7.98
N ALA A 61 16.70 -10.86 8.98
CA ALA A 61 17.70 -9.80 9.04
C ALA A 61 18.99 -10.18 9.79
N GLY A 62 18.97 -11.24 10.62
CA GLY A 62 20.07 -11.54 11.55
C GLY A 62 20.49 -10.30 12.37
N GLU A 63 21.79 -9.99 12.35
CA GLU A 63 22.39 -8.76 12.94
C GLU A 63 22.45 -7.55 11.98
N GLY A 64 22.00 -7.73 10.72
CA GLY A 64 22.03 -6.69 9.70
C GLY A 64 20.90 -5.66 9.79
N SER A 65 20.85 -4.74 8.82
CA SER A 65 19.81 -3.72 8.76
C SER A 65 18.42 -4.35 8.56
N ARG A 66 17.49 -4.07 9.47
CA ARG A 66 16.10 -4.59 9.42
C ARG A 66 15.20 -3.85 8.42
N THR A 67 15.55 -2.62 8.07
CA THR A 67 14.77 -1.75 7.19
C THR A 67 14.33 -2.39 5.85
N PRO A 68 15.22 -3.04 5.08
CA PRO A 68 14.82 -3.71 3.82
C PRO A 68 13.82 -4.85 4.06
N TYR A 69 13.97 -5.62 5.14
CA TYR A 69 13.06 -6.70 5.49
C TYR A 69 11.70 -6.20 5.98
N ILE A 70 11.65 -5.09 6.71
CA ILE A 70 10.38 -4.45 7.12
C ILE A 70 9.61 -3.96 5.88
N LYS A 71 10.32 -3.38 4.91
CA LYS A 71 9.74 -2.98 3.62
C LYS A 71 9.17 -4.20 2.87
N ALA A 72 9.91 -5.30 2.80
CA ALA A 72 9.43 -6.53 2.15
C ALA A 72 8.28 -7.22 2.93
N ALA A 73 8.29 -7.20 4.26
CA ALA A 73 7.21 -7.72 5.09
C ALA A 73 5.90 -6.92 4.95
N ARG A 74 5.99 -5.62 4.64
CA ARG A 74 4.80 -4.83 4.31
C ARG A 74 4.10 -5.37 3.06
N LEU A 75 4.85 -5.85 2.08
CA LEU A 75 4.29 -6.49 0.88
C LEU A 75 3.51 -7.76 1.23
N THR A 76 4.03 -8.58 2.15
CA THR A 76 3.31 -9.78 2.60
C THR A 76 2.07 -9.47 3.44
N PHE A 77 2.00 -8.28 4.05
CA PHE A 77 0.79 -7.80 4.73
C PHE A 77 -0.26 -7.25 3.75
N LEU A 78 0.18 -6.58 2.68
CA LEU A 78 -0.71 -6.04 1.65
C LEU A 78 -1.36 -7.15 0.81
N LEU A 79 -0.61 -8.21 0.54
CA LEU A 79 -1.09 -9.39 -0.18
C LEU A 79 -0.84 -10.63 0.69
N PRO A 80 -1.75 -10.99 1.61
CA PRO A 80 -1.56 -12.13 2.49
C PRO A 80 -1.55 -13.44 1.70
N ARG A 81 -0.77 -14.41 2.19
CA ARG A 81 -0.80 -15.78 1.66
C ARG A 81 -2.01 -16.53 2.20
N GLU A 82 -2.66 -17.32 1.35
CA GLU A 82 -3.72 -18.21 1.80
C GLU A 82 -3.15 -19.44 2.52
N SER A 83 -3.93 -20.08 3.39
CA SER A 83 -3.44 -21.14 4.28
C SER A 83 -2.90 -22.37 3.52
N GLU A 84 -3.48 -22.69 2.38
CA GLU A 84 -3.13 -23.86 1.54
C GLU A 84 -2.31 -23.49 0.30
N GLU A 85 -1.98 -22.21 0.12
CA GLU A 85 -1.29 -21.73 -1.06
C GLU A 85 0.22 -22.10 -1.01
N PRO A 86 0.74 -22.81 -2.01
CA PRO A 86 2.17 -23.10 -2.11
C PRO A 86 2.99 -21.81 -2.15
N ILE A 87 4.16 -21.81 -1.51
CA ILE A 87 5.04 -20.63 -1.45
C ILE A 87 5.38 -20.12 -2.85
N ASP A 88 5.68 -21.00 -3.81
CA ASP A 88 6.01 -20.58 -5.18
C ASP A 88 4.82 -19.93 -5.90
N SER A 89 3.60 -20.47 -5.71
CA SER A 89 2.36 -19.87 -6.23
C SER A 89 2.14 -18.47 -5.66
N TYR A 90 2.35 -18.32 -4.36
CA TYR A 90 2.24 -17.03 -3.67
C TYR A 90 3.27 -16.01 -4.18
N MET A 91 4.52 -16.43 -4.38
CA MET A 91 5.57 -15.56 -4.90
C MET A 91 5.28 -15.10 -6.33
N GLU A 92 4.69 -15.95 -7.16
CA GLU A 92 4.30 -15.58 -8.53
C GLU A 92 3.15 -14.57 -8.53
N ARG A 93 2.16 -14.74 -7.64
CA ARG A 93 1.09 -13.76 -7.44
C ARG A 93 1.62 -12.42 -6.94
N LEU A 94 2.56 -12.45 -6.00
CA LEU A 94 3.22 -11.25 -5.46
C LEU A 94 4.05 -10.54 -6.54
N ARG A 95 4.73 -11.30 -7.41
CA ARG A 95 5.43 -10.77 -8.58
C ARG A 95 4.48 -10.09 -9.55
N HIS A 96 3.39 -10.75 -9.93
CA HIS A 96 2.38 -10.14 -10.81
C HIS A 96 1.77 -8.86 -10.21
N TYR A 97 1.51 -8.84 -8.91
CA TYR A 97 1.05 -7.65 -8.21
C TYR A 97 2.08 -6.51 -8.29
N LEU A 98 3.36 -6.80 -8.04
CA LEU A 98 4.44 -5.81 -8.18
C LEU A 98 4.57 -5.30 -9.63
N ASP A 99 4.54 -6.20 -10.62
CA ASP A 99 4.60 -5.82 -12.03
C ASP A 99 3.41 -4.94 -12.45
N GLN A 100 2.22 -5.16 -11.91
CA GLN A 100 1.06 -4.29 -12.16
C GLN A 100 1.17 -2.92 -11.49
N GLN A 101 1.80 -2.84 -10.31
CA GLN A 101 1.93 -1.60 -9.56
C GLN A 101 3.13 -0.75 -10.02
N CYS A 102 4.13 -1.39 -10.63
CA CYS A 102 5.36 -0.74 -11.11
C CYS A 102 5.33 -0.36 -12.59
N ARG A 103 4.26 -0.69 -13.31
CA ARG A 103 4.09 -0.40 -14.74
C ARG A 103 3.14 0.77 -14.98
#